data_AF-A0A4Y7U6U7-F1
#
_entry.id   AF-A0A4Y7U6U7-F1
#
_cell.length_a   1.000
_cell.length_b   1.000
_cell.length_c   1.000
_cell.angle_alpha   90.00
_cell.angle_beta   90.00
_cell.angle_gamma   90.00
#
_symmetry.space_group_name_H-M   'P 1'
#
loop_
_entity.id
_entity.type
_entity.pdbx_description
1 polymer ?
#
loop_
_entity_poly.entity_id
_entity_poly.type
_entity_poly.pdbx_seq_one_letter_code
_entity_poly.pdbx_strand_id
1 'polypeptide(L)' 'MLNSYSSADKALLAVDCIIFGFDHEGLKILLIKRDFEPEKGKWSLMGGFLKRDEILDRAA' A
#
# COMPACT_ATOMS: atom_id res chain seq x y z
N MET A 1 0.22 -30.65 -6.35
CA MET A 1 1.22 -30.02 -5.46
C MET A 1 0.62 -28.74 -4.91
N LEU A 2 0.11 -28.70 -3.67
CA LEU A 2 -0.37 -27.44 -3.05
C LEU A 2 -0.59 -27.52 -1.52
N ASN A 3 -0.22 -28.61 -0.83
CA ASN A 3 -0.41 -28.75 0.61
C ASN A 3 0.85 -28.50 1.45
N SER A 4 1.98 -28.17 0.84
CA SER A 4 3.25 -28.01 1.55
C SER A 4 3.28 -26.81 2.51
N TYR A 5 2.36 -25.85 2.36
CA TYR A 5 2.29 -24.61 3.14
C TYR A 5 0.99 -24.48 3.95
N SER A 6 0.23 -25.56 4.11
CA SER A 6 -1.04 -25.51 4.87
C SER A 6 -0.85 -25.16 6.35
N SER A 7 0.32 -25.44 6.91
CA SER A 7 0.69 -25.13 8.29
C SER A 7 1.38 -23.77 8.45
N ALA A 8 1.61 -23.03 7.37
CA ALA A 8 2.24 -21.72 7.43
C ALA A 8 1.23 -20.64 7.83
N ASP A 9 1.68 -19.67 8.62
CA ASP A 9 0.86 -18.52 9.00
C ASP A 9 0.54 -17.63 7.79
N LYS A 10 -0.66 -17.06 7.80
CA LYS A 10 -1.11 -16.12 6.75
C LYS A 10 -0.93 -14.69 7.24
N ALA A 11 -0.40 -13.84 6.37
CA ALA A 11 -0.30 -12.40 6.59
C ALA A 11 -1.15 -11.64 5.57
N LEU A 12 -1.65 -10.48 5.98
CA LEU A 12 -2.23 -9.50 5.06
C LEU A 12 -1.09 -8.75 4.36
N LEU A 13 -1.23 -8.54 3.06
CA LEU A 13 -0.23 -7.82 2.27
C LEU A 13 -0.75 -6.43 1.92
N ALA A 14 -0.07 -5.40 2.42
CA ALA A 14 -0.32 -4.01 2.06
C ALA A 14 0.65 -3.55 0.96
N VAL A 15 0.21 -2.59 0.17
CA VAL A 15 0.98 -1.92 -0.89
C VAL A 15 0.88 -0.43 -0.64
N ASP A 16 2.02 0.25 -0.55
CA ASP A 16 2.12 1.70 -0.39
C ASP A 16 2.99 2.29 -1.51
N CYS A 17 2.47 3.32 -2.18
CA CYS A 17 3.10 3.96 -3.33
C CYS A 17 3.73 5.30 -2.92
N ILE A 18 4.99 5.51 -3.35
CA ILE A 18 5.68 6.79 -3.23
C ILE A 18 5.60 7.50 -4.58
N ILE A 19 4.66 8.43 -4.69
CA ILE A 19 4.44 9.19 -5.92
C ILE A 19 5.27 10.46 -5.86
N PHE A 20 6.30 10.53 -6.70
CA PHE A 20 7.15 11.69 -6.85
C PHE A 20 6.56 12.69 -7.85
N GLY A 21 6.60 13.98 -7.49
CA GLY A 21 6.30 15.09 -8.38
C GLY A 21 7.46 16.08 -8.40
N PHE A 22 7.63 16.81 -9.49
CA PHE A 22 8.65 17.85 -9.61
C PHE A 22 8.03 19.08 -10.25
N ASP A 23 8.12 20.24 -9.58
CA ASP A 23 7.49 21.49 -10.05
C ASP A 23 8.48 22.65 -10.15
N HIS A 24 9.66 22.39 -10.70
CA HIS A 24 10.77 23.33 -10.90
C HIS A 24 11.41 23.87 -9.60
N GLU A 25 10.69 23.92 -8.48
CA GLU A 25 11.20 24.31 -7.17
C GLU A 25 11.93 23.15 -6.46
N GLY A 26 11.55 21.91 -6.76
CA GLY A 26 12.18 20.74 -6.18
C GLY A 26 11.36 19.47 -6.33
N LEU A 27 11.94 18.38 -5.80
CA LEU A 27 11.27 17.09 -5.71
C LEU A 27 10.26 17.12 -4.54
N LYS A 28 9.03 16.71 -4.82
CA LYS A 28 7.91 16.63 -3.89
C LYS A 28 7.35 15.20 -3.89
N ILE A 29 6.66 14.81 -2.83
CA ILE A 29 5.94 13.53 -2.76
C ILE A 29 4.46 13.77 -2.45
N LEU A 30 3.59 12.95 -3.04
CA LEU A 30 2.17 12.99 -2.73
C LEU A 30 1.88 12.25 -1.42
N LEU A 31 1.21 12.94 -0.49
CA LEU A 31 0.72 12.37 0.77
C LEU A 31 -0.78 12.58 0.87
N ILE A 32 -1.46 11.64 1.53
CA ILE A 32 -2.88 11.74 1.85
C ILE A 32 -3.10 11.89 3.35
N LYS A 33 -4.21 12.51 3.73
CA LYS A 33 -4.72 12.47 5.11
C LYS A 33 -5.56 11.22 5.27
N ARG A 34 -5.20 10.35 6.22
CA ARG A 34 -5.99 9.16 6.54
C ARG A 34 -7.36 9.57 7.07
N ASP A 35 -8.42 9.05 6.48
CA ASP A 35 -9.81 9.29 6.88
C ASP A 35 -10.39 8.15 7.75
N PHE A 36 -9.60 7.11 8.00
CA PHE A 36 -9.97 5.94 8.79
C PHE A 36 -8.95 5.62 9.90
N GLU A 37 -9.40 4.86 10.91
CA GLU A 37 -8.54 4.33 11.98
C GLU A 37 -7.85 3.03 11.56
N PRO A 38 -6.65 2.73 12.10
CA PRO A 38 -5.89 3.54 13.06
C PRO A 38 -5.23 4.74 12.39
N GLU A 39 -4.86 5.73 13.21
CA GLU A 39 -4.07 6.91 12.83
C GLU A 39 -4.84 7.89 11.92
N LYS A 40 -6.15 8.00 12.15
CA LYS A 40 -6.99 8.97 11.46
C LYS A 40 -6.46 10.40 11.63
N GLY A 41 -6.44 11.17 10.54
CA GLY A 41 -5.97 12.55 10.51
C GLY A 41 -4.46 12.72 10.40
N LYS A 42 -3.66 11.64 10.50
CA LYS A 42 -2.22 11.68 10.19
C LYS A 42 -1.97 11.63 8.68
N TRP A 43 -0.78 12.07 8.28
CA TRP A 43 -0.30 11.94 6.91
C TRP A 43 0.17 10.51 6.64
N SER A 44 -0.10 10.02 5.45
CA SER A 44 0.25 8.68 5.01
C SER A 44 0.55 8.66 3.51
N LEU A 45 1.27 7.65 3.07
CA LEU A 45 1.41 7.36 1.65
C LEU A 45 0.06 6.90 1.08
N MET A 46 -0.06 6.97 -0.24
CA MET A 46 -1.20 6.38 -0.92
C MET A 46 -0.98 4.87 -1.00
N GLY A 47 -1.91 4.09 -0.46
CA GLY A 47 -1.76 2.65 -0.38
C GLY A 47 -3.04 1.93 -0.04
N GLY A 48 -2.97 0.60 -0.06
CA GLY A 48 -4.10 -0.29 0.18
C GLY A 48 -3.64 -1.72 0.47
N PHE A 49 -4.60 -2.65 0.55
CA PHE A 49 -4.31 -4.07 0.73
C PHE A 49 -4.56 -4.84 -0.57
N LEU A 50 -3.70 -5.83 -0.83
CA LEU A 50 -3.86 -6.74 -1.96
C LEU A 50 -5.14 -7.56 -1.81
N LYS A 51 -6.01 -7.48 -2.81
CA LYS A 51 -7.21 -8.31 -2.96
C LYS A 51 -6.84 -9.68 -3.52
N ARG A 52 -7.76 -10.64 -3.35
CA ARG A 52 -7.51 -12.05 -3.72
C ARG A 52 -7.38 -12.27 -5.23
N ASP A 53 -7.97 -11.39 -6.02
CA ASP A 53 -8.12 -11.47 -7.48
C ASP A 53 -7.18 -10.53 -8.25
N GLU A 54 -6.30 -9.81 -7.55
CA GLU A 54 -5.33 -8.90 -8.14
C GLU A 54 -3.89 -9.37 -7.90
N ILE A 55 -3.01 -9.05 -8.84
CA ILE A 55 -1.56 -9.26 -8.71
C ILE A 55 -0.93 -8.00 -8.15
N LEU A 56 0.26 -8.13 -7.54
CA LEU A 56 1.01 -7.03 -6.93
C LEU A 56 1.07 -5.77 -7.81
N ASP A 57 1.49 -5.93 -9.08
CA ASP A 57 1.62 -4.80 -10.00
C ASP A 57 0.29 -4.13 -10.36
N ARG A 58 -0.84 -4.83 -10.22
CA ARG A 58 -2.17 -4.25 -10.47
C ARG A 58 -2.75 -3.54 -9.25
N ALA A 59 -2.20 -3.80 -8.07
CA ALA A 59 -2.60 -3.16 -6.83
C ALA A 59 -1.81 -1.88 -6.51
N ALA A 60 -0.66 -1.70 -7.16
CA ALA A 60 0.19 -0.51 -7.08
C ALA A 60 -0.32 0.64 -7.99
#